data_AF-A0A7Y5FB90-F1
#
_entry.id   AF-A0A7Y5FB90-F1
#
_cell.length_a   1.000
_cell.length_b   1.000
_cell.length_c   1.000
_cell.angle_alpha   90.00
_cell.angle_beta   90.00
_cell.angle_gamma   90.00
#
_symmetry.space_group_name_H-M   'P 1'
#
loop_
_entity.id
_entity.type
_entity.pdbx_description
1 polymer ?
#
loop_
_entity_poly.entity_id
_entity_poly.type
_entity_poly.pdbx_seq_one_letter_code
_entity_poly.pdbx_strand_id
1 'polypeptide(L)'
;MISFRVSYTQIAAIGAAFVAGLIVAGAARTPVDAAGYILRATRFELIDDSGRVMAVLGSTDGKTPQFELLDIAGRPRVYFGTRNNGEPEFTLNAKDGKKRAWLSLTSVGGANLMLIDNEGRARVNMLTTPEGDPFVHLLDANEVGRASYGITNEGVPMLELYDADGNVRAALHVEKDGKGGLTYPEPKPVEPPKEGEAP
;
A
#
# COMPACT_ATOMS: atom_id res chain seq x y z
N MET A 1 -33.55 34.00 15.35
CA MET A 1 -32.44 33.02 15.31
C MET A 1 -31.14 33.81 15.16
N ILE A 2 -30.38 33.93 16.24
CA ILE A 2 -29.16 34.73 16.31
C ILE A 2 -28.00 33.86 15.80
N SER A 3 -27.33 34.33 14.75
CA SER A 3 -26.12 33.72 14.19
C SER A 3 -24.89 34.27 14.91
N PHE A 4 -23.95 33.39 15.27
CA PHE A 4 -22.62 33.80 15.72
C PHE A 4 -21.59 33.45 14.65
N ARG A 5 -21.03 34.48 14.03
CA ARG A 5 -19.76 34.41 13.29
C ARG A 5 -18.66 34.80 14.26
N VAL A 6 -17.68 33.93 14.47
CA VAL A 6 -16.45 34.28 15.21
C VAL A 6 -15.32 34.43 14.19
N SER A 7 -14.87 35.67 14.04
CA SER A 7 -13.70 36.08 13.25
C SER A 7 -12.41 35.73 14.00
N TYR A 8 -11.49 35.02 13.35
CA TYR A 8 -10.15 34.75 13.88
C TYR A 8 -9.20 35.88 13.49
N THR A 9 -8.83 36.71 14.47
CA THR A 9 -7.70 37.62 14.40
C THR A 9 -6.40 36.84 14.60
N GLN A 10 -5.43 37.08 13.72
CA GLN A 10 -4.10 36.47 13.75
C GLN A 10 -3.34 36.86 15.03
N ILE A 11 -2.70 35.89 15.69
CA ILE A 11 -1.53 36.13 16.53
C ILE A 11 -0.48 35.08 16.16
N ALA A 12 0.62 35.55 15.59
CA ALA A 12 1.87 34.82 15.51
C ALA A 12 2.56 34.88 16.89
N ALA A 13 2.99 33.74 17.42
CA ALA A 13 4.08 33.66 18.39
C ALA A 13 4.73 32.27 18.35
N ILE A 14 6.06 32.32 18.38
CA ILE A 14 7.04 31.25 18.19
C ILE A 14 7.20 30.40 19.47
N GLY A 15 7.32 29.08 19.29
CA GLY A 15 8.20 28.18 20.04
C GLY A 15 8.04 28.03 21.56
N ALA A 16 7.52 26.86 21.99
CA ALA A 16 8.00 26.16 23.18
C ALA A 16 7.56 24.69 23.13
N ALA A 17 8.51 23.77 23.30
CA ALA A 17 8.26 22.34 23.45
C ALA A 17 7.43 22.07 24.71
N PHE A 18 6.29 21.39 24.57
CA PHE A 18 5.53 20.87 25.69
C PHE A 18 5.64 19.34 25.69
N VAL A 19 6.53 18.82 26.53
CA VAL A 19 6.45 17.44 27.01
C VAL A 19 5.59 17.49 28.27
N ALA A 20 4.29 17.28 28.14
CA ALA A 20 3.41 17.09 29.28
C ALA A 20 3.38 15.58 29.62
N GLY A 21 4.26 15.15 30.52
CA GLY A 21 4.14 13.86 31.19
C GLY A 21 3.02 13.93 32.22
N LEU A 22 1.87 13.31 31.93
CA LEU A 22 0.80 13.12 32.91
C LEU A 22 1.15 11.90 33.79
N ILE A 23 1.74 12.15 34.95
CA ILE A 23 1.78 11.17 36.05
C ILE A 23 0.45 11.28 36.80
N VAL A 24 -0.44 10.31 36.63
CA VAL A 24 -1.64 10.18 37.47
C VAL A 24 -1.27 9.36 38.70
N ALA A 25 -0.91 10.04 39.79
CA ALA A 25 -0.85 9.44 41.11
C ALA A 25 -2.27 9.29 41.67
N GLY A 26 -2.64 8.07 42.08
CA GLY A 26 -3.99 7.73 42.51
C GLY A 26 -4.40 8.43 43.81
N ALA A 27 -5.55 9.10 43.78
CA ALA A 27 -6.37 9.40 44.94
C ALA A 27 -7.85 9.48 44.52
N ALA A 28 -8.70 8.70 45.22
CA ALA A 28 -10.16 8.67 45.20
C ALA A 28 -10.85 8.51 43.82
N ARG A 29 -11.40 7.31 43.57
CA ARG A 29 -12.33 7.04 42.46
C ARG A 29 -13.62 7.84 42.66
N THR A 30 -13.70 9.03 42.07
CA THR A 30 -15.00 9.57 41.66
C THR A 30 -15.57 8.67 40.56
N PRO A 31 -16.90 8.48 40.47
CA PRO A 31 -17.49 7.82 39.32
C PRO A 31 -17.11 8.67 38.12
N VAL A 32 -16.25 8.15 37.24
CA VAL A 32 -15.97 8.78 35.96
C VAL A 32 -17.26 8.68 35.19
N ASP A 33 -18.01 9.77 35.20
CA ASP A 33 -19.03 10.02 34.20
C ASP A 33 -18.35 9.75 32.85
N ALA A 34 -18.86 8.78 32.10
CA ALA A 34 -18.23 8.25 30.90
C ALA A 34 -18.33 9.22 29.72
N ALA A 35 -18.14 10.52 29.98
CA ALA A 35 -17.89 11.53 28.98
C ALA A 35 -16.51 11.21 28.37
N GLY A 36 -16.53 10.57 27.20
CA GLY A 36 -15.31 10.24 26.47
C GLY A 36 -14.43 11.49 26.28
N TYR A 37 -13.21 11.44 26.79
CA TYR A 37 -12.23 12.50 26.56
C TYR A 37 -11.76 12.48 25.10
N ILE A 38 -11.79 13.62 24.43
CA ILE A 38 -11.16 13.79 23.11
C ILE A 38 -9.72 14.30 23.33
N LEU A 39 -8.73 13.51 22.94
CA LEU A 39 -7.35 13.98 22.83
C LEU A 39 -7.11 14.54 21.42
N ARG A 40 -6.66 15.81 21.33
CA ARG A 40 -6.28 16.46 20.08
C ARG A 40 -4.79 16.77 20.11
N ALA A 41 -4.04 16.19 19.19
CA ALA A 41 -2.63 16.45 18.98
C ALA A 41 -2.30 16.28 17.50
N THR A 42 -1.23 16.92 17.05
CA THR A 42 -0.67 16.68 15.71
C THR A 42 0.12 15.38 15.64
N ARG A 43 0.53 14.84 16.79
CA ARG A 43 1.36 13.65 16.93
C ARG A 43 1.10 12.95 18.27
N PHE A 44 1.04 11.63 18.23
CA PHE A 44 1.06 10.74 19.39
C PHE A 44 2.25 9.79 19.25
N GLU A 45 3.01 9.62 20.32
CA GLU A 45 4.15 8.72 20.39
C GLU A 45 3.88 7.66 21.46
N LEU A 46 3.99 6.40 21.07
CA LEU A 46 4.17 5.32 22.02
C LEU A 46 5.67 5.24 22.34
N ILE A 47 6.04 5.36 23.61
CA ILE A 47 7.42 5.23 24.08
C ILE A 47 7.56 4.00 24.99
N ASP A 48 8.77 3.42 25.04
CA ASP A 48 9.13 2.47 26.09
C ASP A 48 9.64 3.18 27.36
N ASP A 49 9.96 2.40 28.40
CA ASP A 49 10.43 2.89 29.70
C ASP A 49 11.76 3.69 29.62
N SER A 50 12.50 3.55 28.53
CA SER A 50 13.73 4.33 28.29
C SER A 50 13.46 5.67 27.59
N GLY A 51 12.22 5.92 27.20
CA GLY A 51 11.82 7.07 26.38
C GLY A 51 12.01 6.87 24.88
N ARG A 52 12.33 5.65 24.42
CA ARG A 52 12.48 5.36 22.99
C ARG A 52 11.11 5.21 22.33
N VAL A 53 10.94 5.88 21.20
CA VAL A 53 9.70 5.84 20.41
C VAL A 53 9.55 4.48 19.72
N MET A 54 8.44 3.80 20.01
CA MET A 54 8.05 2.51 19.45
C MET A 54 7.00 2.64 18.35
N ALA A 55 6.11 3.64 18.44
CA ALA A 55 5.10 3.90 17.43
C ALA A 55 4.78 5.39 17.33
N VAL A 56 4.35 5.84 16.15
CA VAL A 56 3.90 7.21 15.90
C VAL A 56 2.54 7.18 15.22
N LEU A 57 1.56 7.91 15.74
CA LEU A 57 0.31 8.25 15.06
C LEU A 57 0.30 9.76 14.82
N GLY A 58 0.19 10.20 13.57
CA GLY A 58 0.18 11.62 13.24
C GLY A 58 0.46 11.87 11.78
N SER A 59 1.15 12.97 11.49
CA SER A 59 1.63 13.28 10.15
C SER A 59 3.08 13.75 10.23
N THR A 60 4.00 12.97 9.65
CA THR A 60 5.45 13.30 9.68
C THR A 60 5.78 14.39 8.67
N ASP A 61 5.02 14.50 7.57
CA ASP A 61 5.14 15.53 6.55
C ASP A 61 4.13 16.69 6.72
N GLY A 62 3.24 16.59 7.71
CA GLY A 62 2.15 17.53 7.97
C GLY A 62 1.00 17.47 6.95
N LYS A 63 1.03 16.53 6.01
CA LYS A 63 0.08 16.43 4.89
C LYS A 63 -0.75 15.16 4.95
N THR A 64 -0.11 14.04 5.29
CA THR A 64 -0.74 12.73 5.24
C THR A 64 -0.85 12.09 6.62
N PRO A 65 -2.03 11.57 7.00
CA PRO A 65 -2.16 10.75 8.21
C PRO A 65 -1.40 9.44 8.05
N GLN A 66 -0.67 9.07 9.10
CA GLN A 66 0.10 7.83 9.16
C GLN A 66 0.17 7.26 10.57
N PHE A 67 0.28 5.94 10.62
CA PHE A 67 0.69 5.15 11.76
C PHE A 67 1.95 4.37 11.41
N GLU A 68 2.98 4.48 12.25
CA GLU A 68 4.25 3.78 12.09
C GLU A 68 4.59 2.95 13.31
N LEU A 69 5.12 1.74 13.10
CA LEU A 69 5.83 0.97 14.12
C LEU A 69 7.33 1.01 13.84
N LEU A 70 8.14 1.33 14.85
CA LEU A 70 9.57 1.58 14.72
C LEU A 70 10.38 0.40 15.30
N ASP A 71 11.55 0.12 14.70
CA ASP A 71 12.52 -0.81 15.29
C ASP A 71 13.36 -0.17 16.40
N ILE A 72 14.30 -0.93 16.95
CA ILE A 72 15.22 -0.48 18.01
C ILE A 72 16.12 0.68 17.57
N ALA A 73 16.35 0.85 16.27
CA ALA A 73 17.11 1.96 15.71
C ALA A 73 16.22 3.16 15.34
N GLY A 74 14.93 3.12 15.67
CA GLY A 74 13.98 4.18 15.32
C GLY A 74 13.57 4.20 13.84
N ARG A 75 13.70 3.08 13.12
CA ARG A 75 13.32 3.02 11.70
C ARG A 75 11.92 2.41 11.54
N PRO A 76 11.04 2.98 10.70
CA PRO A 76 9.73 2.42 10.42
C PRO A 76 9.81 1.01 9.80
N ARG A 77 9.12 0.06 10.42
CA ARG A 77 8.98 -1.36 10.00
C ARG A 77 7.63 -1.66 9.40
N VAL A 78 6.62 -1.01 9.96
CA VAL A 78 5.23 -1.07 9.51
C VAL A 78 4.77 0.36 9.33
N TYR A 79 4.08 0.62 8.24
CA TYR A 79 3.41 1.87 7.94
C TYR A 79 1.97 1.57 7.52
N PHE A 80 1.01 2.34 8.03
CA PHE A 80 -0.35 2.40 7.48
C PHE A 80 -0.78 3.86 7.41
N GLY A 81 -1.28 4.30 6.27
CA GLY A 81 -1.63 5.70 6.08
C GLY A 81 -2.15 5.98 4.68
N THR A 82 -2.12 7.25 4.29
CA THR A 82 -2.50 7.68 2.94
C THR A 82 -1.31 8.29 2.24
N ARG A 83 -1.18 8.04 0.93
CA ARG A 83 -0.24 8.77 0.07
C ARG A 83 -0.74 10.18 -0.21
N ASN A 84 0.12 11.02 -0.79
CA ASN A 84 -0.21 12.41 -1.17
C ASN A 84 -1.39 12.52 -2.16
N ASN A 85 -1.67 11.46 -2.92
CA ASN A 85 -2.83 11.36 -3.82
C ASN A 85 -4.11 10.85 -3.12
N GLY A 86 -4.08 10.69 -1.79
CA GLY A 86 -5.21 10.19 -1.00
C GLY A 86 -5.35 8.67 -0.98
N GLU A 87 -4.54 7.93 -1.72
CA GLU A 87 -4.63 6.47 -1.79
C GLU A 87 -4.14 5.84 -0.47
N PRO A 88 -4.95 4.99 0.19
CA PRO A 88 -4.53 4.29 1.39
C PRO A 88 -3.48 3.22 1.07
N GLU A 89 -2.55 3.02 1.99
CA GLU A 89 -1.54 1.98 1.90
C GLU A 89 -1.16 1.38 3.26
N PHE A 90 -0.67 0.15 3.19
CA PHE A 90 0.00 -0.57 4.27
C PHE A 90 1.33 -1.10 3.72
N THR A 91 2.43 -0.84 4.43
CA THR A 91 3.77 -1.19 3.98
C THR A 91 4.56 -1.92 5.06
N LEU A 92 5.25 -2.99 4.66
CA LEU A 92 6.29 -3.65 5.46
C LEU A 92 7.67 -3.32 4.91
N ASN A 93 8.54 -2.76 5.74
CA ASN A 93 9.91 -2.40 5.37
C ASN A 93 10.93 -3.42 5.90
N ALA A 94 11.98 -3.69 5.13
CA ALA A 94 13.19 -4.43 5.51
C ALA A 94 14.18 -3.55 6.28
N LYS A 95 15.16 -4.15 6.98
CA LYS A 95 16.09 -3.46 7.92
C LYS A 95 16.88 -2.32 7.26
N ASP A 96 17.07 -2.42 5.96
CA ASP A 96 17.67 -1.40 5.09
C ASP A 96 16.73 -0.22 4.76
N GLY A 97 15.48 -0.24 5.25
CA GLY A 97 14.45 0.76 4.97
C GLY A 97 13.68 0.51 3.67
N LYS A 98 14.04 -0.51 2.88
CA LYS A 98 13.36 -0.81 1.62
C LYS A 98 12.02 -1.50 1.85
N LYS A 99 11.01 -1.18 1.04
CA LYS A 99 9.73 -1.88 1.04
C LYS A 99 9.91 -3.35 0.63
N ARG A 100 9.18 -4.25 1.29
CA ARG A 100 9.14 -5.70 0.96
C ARG A 100 7.74 -6.23 0.71
N ALA A 101 6.74 -5.61 1.34
CA ALA A 101 5.34 -5.86 1.01
C ALA A 101 4.59 -4.53 1.03
N TRP A 102 3.66 -4.38 0.10
CA TRP A 102 2.86 -3.17 -0.06
C TRP A 102 1.44 -3.54 -0.45
N LEU A 103 0.50 -3.20 0.41
CA LEU A 103 -0.94 -3.29 0.15
C LEU A 103 -1.47 -1.88 -0.09
N SER A 104 -2.14 -1.64 -1.20
CA SER A 104 -2.64 -0.33 -1.57
C SER A 104 -4.00 -0.42 -2.27
N LEU A 105 -4.79 0.64 -2.16
CA LEU A 105 -5.88 0.88 -3.10
C LEU A 105 -5.42 1.87 -4.17
N THR A 106 -5.78 1.61 -5.41
CA THR A 106 -5.56 2.53 -6.53
C THR A 106 -6.77 3.46 -6.69
N SER A 107 -6.52 4.67 -7.17
CA SER A 107 -7.56 5.69 -7.44
C SER A 107 -8.57 5.26 -8.49
N VAL A 108 -8.25 4.24 -9.30
CA VAL A 108 -9.13 3.66 -10.33
C VAL A 108 -9.97 2.48 -9.81
N GLY A 109 -9.87 2.11 -8.53
CA GLY A 109 -10.82 1.17 -7.89
C GLY A 109 -10.30 -0.25 -7.63
N GLY A 110 -9.02 -0.52 -7.90
CA GLY A 110 -8.41 -1.84 -7.64
C GLY A 110 -7.63 -1.91 -6.32
N ALA A 111 -7.75 -3.02 -5.60
CA ALA A 111 -6.84 -3.39 -4.51
C ALA A 111 -5.60 -4.06 -5.07
N ASN A 112 -4.45 -3.85 -4.44
CA ASN A 112 -3.16 -4.33 -4.90
C ASN A 112 -2.28 -4.75 -3.72
N LEU A 113 -1.83 -6.00 -3.69
CA LEU A 113 -0.77 -6.50 -2.82
C LEU A 113 0.46 -6.83 -3.67
N MET A 114 1.60 -6.23 -3.34
CA MET A 114 2.87 -6.42 -4.04
C MET A 114 3.92 -6.97 -3.07
N LEU A 115 4.64 -8.01 -3.50
CA LEU A 115 5.83 -8.51 -2.81
C LEU A 115 7.08 -8.12 -3.61
N ILE A 116 8.07 -7.58 -2.90
CA ILE A 116 9.23 -6.89 -3.47
C ILE A 116 10.50 -7.58 -2.97
N ASP A 117 11.43 -7.89 -3.88
CA ASP A 117 12.71 -8.52 -3.54
C ASP A 117 13.72 -7.55 -2.89
N ASN A 118 14.95 -8.03 -2.66
CA ASN A 118 15.99 -7.25 -2.00
C ASN A 118 16.56 -6.11 -2.85
N GLU A 119 16.51 -6.29 -4.17
CA GLU A 119 16.92 -5.30 -5.15
C GLU A 119 15.87 -4.21 -5.31
N GLY A 120 14.63 -4.45 -4.87
CA GLY A 120 13.51 -3.50 -4.92
C GLY A 120 12.55 -3.78 -6.07
N ARG A 121 12.61 -4.96 -6.67
CA ARG A 121 11.80 -5.36 -7.83
C ARG A 121 10.53 -6.08 -7.39
N ALA A 122 9.42 -5.79 -8.04
CA ALA A 122 8.18 -6.53 -7.84
C ALA A 122 8.34 -7.98 -8.33
N ARG A 123 8.01 -8.97 -7.48
CA ARG A 123 8.09 -10.40 -7.82
C ARG A 123 6.75 -11.10 -7.83
N VAL A 124 5.84 -10.64 -6.98
CA VAL A 124 4.46 -11.12 -6.92
C VAL A 124 3.55 -9.92 -6.84
N ASN A 125 2.50 -9.94 -7.64
CA ASN A 125 1.48 -8.92 -7.60
C ASN A 125 0.09 -9.56 -7.59
N MET A 126 -0.67 -9.34 -6.53
CA MET A 126 -2.05 -9.78 -6.41
C MET A 126 -2.94 -8.54 -6.51
N LEU A 127 -3.88 -8.52 -7.45
CA LEU A 127 -4.69 -7.33 -7.69
C LEU A 127 -6.13 -7.67 -8.02
N THR A 128 -7.00 -6.68 -7.86
CA THR A 128 -8.27 -6.61 -8.58
C THR A 128 -8.19 -5.48 -9.61
N THR A 129 -8.60 -5.74 -10.85
CA THR A 129 -8.71 -4.68 -11.86
C THR A 129 -9.82 -3.68 -11.49
N PRO A 130 -9.86 -2.49 -12.10
CA PRO A 130 -11.00 -1.57 -11.97
C PRO A 130 -12.37 -2.22 -12.29
N GLU A 131 -12.36 -3.17 -13.21
CA GLU A 131 -13.56 -3.89 -13.64
C GLU A 131 -13.94 -5.01 -12.64
N GLY A 132 -13.00 -5.44 -11.79
CA GLY A 132 -13.23 -6.41 -10.71
C GLY A 132 -12.53 -7.76 -10.89
N ASP A 133 -11.69 -7.94 -11.91
CA ASP A 133 -11.00 -9.20 -12.18
C ASP A 133 -9.93 -9.46 -11.10
N PRO A 134 -9.99 -10.56 -10.34
CA PRO A 134 -8.92 -10.94 -9.43
C PRO A 134 -7.79 -11.65 -10.17
N PHE A 135 -6.56 -11.17 -10.01
CA PHE A 135 -5.36 -11.77 -10.58
C PHE A 135 -4.22 -11.92 -9.56
N VAL A 136 -3.38 -12.92 -9.81
CA VAL A 136 -2.04 -13.10 -9.24
C VAL A 136 -1.04 -13.18 -10.38
N HIS A 137 -0.10 -12.25 -10.41
CA HIS A 137 0.99 -12.20 -11.38
C HIS A 137 2.32 -12.55 -10.72
N LEU A 138 3.11 -13.39 -11.38
CA LEU A 138 4.50 -13.67 -11.04
C LEU A 138 5.42 -12.96 -12.04
N LEU A 139 6.37 -12.19 -11.52
CA LEU A 139 7.26 -11.36 -12.31
C LEU A 139 8.71 -11.85 -12.21
N ASP A 140 9.46 -11.70 -13.29
CA ASP A 140 10.87 -12.03 -13.34
C ASP A 140 11.78 -10.92 -12.80
N ALA A 141 13.10 -11.08 -13.00
CA ALA A 141 14.10 -10.12 -12.53
C ALA A 141 14.13 -8.79 -13.31
N ASN A 142 13.42 -8.71 -14.44
CA ASN A 142 13.22 -7.51 -15.24
C ASN A 142 11.81 -6.93 -15.03
N GLU A 143 11.08 -7.43 -14.02
CA GLU A 143 9.70 -7.03 -13.71
C GLU A 143 8.72 -7.31 -14.85
N VAL A 144 9.02 -8.30 -15.69
CA VAL A 144 8.10 -8.76 -16.72
C VAL A 144 7.31 -9.95 -16.19
N GLY A 145 5.99 -9.94 -16.40
CA GLY A 145 5.11 -11.06 -16.05
C GLY A 145 5.53 -12.35 -16.77
N ARG A 146 5.62 -13.45 -16.01
CA ARG A 146 5.91 -14.80 -16.52
C ARG A 146 4.78 -15.79 -16.28
N ALA A 147 3.92 -15.49 -15.31
CA ALA A 147 2.68 -16.23 -15.11
C ALA A 147 1.60 -15.31 -14.56
N SER A 148 0.36 -15.55 -14.98
CA SER A 148 -0.85 -14.93 -14.43
C SER A 148 -1.84 -16.02 -14.11
N TYR A 149 -2.47 -15.94 -12.95
CA TYR A 149 -3.62 -16.76 -12.57
C TYR A 149 -4.74 -15.85 -12.11
N GLY A 150 -5.95 -16.03 -12.62
CA GLY A 150 -7.06 -15.19 -12.23
C GLY A 150 -8.38 -15.62 -12.85
N ILE A 151 -9.37 -14.77 -12.64
CA ILE A 151 -10.73 -14.95 -13.17
C ILE A 151 -11.11 -13.66 -13.86
N THR A 152 -11.57 -13.73 -15.10
CA THR A 152 -12.12 -12.55 -15.77
C THR A 152 -13.49 -12.19 -15.22
N ASN A 153 -13.98 -10.99 -15.49
CA ASN A 153 -15.28 -10.50 -15.08
C ASN A 153 -16.42 -11.25 -15.79
N GLU A 154 -16.07 -12.00 -16.83
CA GLU A 154 -16.98 -12.94 -17.48
C GLU A 154 -17.04 -14.31 -16.79
N GLY A 155 -16.32 -14.48 -15.67
CA GLY A 155 -16.28 -15.69 -14.88
C GLY A 155 -15.35 -16.78 -15.41
N VAL A 156 -14.43 -16.45 -16.33
CA VAL A 156 -13.51 -17.40 -16.95
C VAL A 156 -12.24 -17.52 -16.11
N PRO A 157 -12.00 -18.63 -15.38
CA PRO A 157 -10.73 -18.85 -14.70
C PRO A 157 -9.64 -19.19 -15.74
N MET A 158 -8.46 -18.62 -15.56
CA MET A 158 -7.32 -18.84 -16.46
C MET A 158 -5.98 -18.86 -15.72
N LEU A 159 -5.05 -19.64 -16.25
CA LEU A 159 -3.62 -19.60 -15.99
C LEU A 159 -2.90 -19.37 -17.31
N GLU A 160 -2.14 -18.29 -17.42
CA GLU A 160 -1.35 -17.94 -18.59
C GLU A 160 0.15 -17.93 -18.24
N LEU A 161 0.98 -18.43 -19.15
CA LEU A 161 2.44 -18.37 -19.08
C LEU A 161 2.98 -17.53 -20.23
N TYR A 162 3.92 -16.63 -19.93
CA TYR A 162 4.45 -15.66 -20.89
C TYR A 162 5.94 -15.87 -21.17
N ASP A 163 6.37 -15.59 -22.39
CA ASP A 163 7.79 -15.52 -22.75
C ASP A 163 8.44 -14.21 -22.27
N ALA A 164 9.73 -14.05 -22.61
CA ALA A 164 10.54 -12.90 -22.22
C ALA A 164 9.94 -11.55 -22.65
N ASP A 165 9.28 -11.55 -23.81
CA ASP A 165 8.71 -10.39 -24.49
C ASP A 165 7.25 -10.12 -24.05
N GLY A 166 6.69 -10.97 -23.18
CA GLY A 166 5.34 -10.84 -22.65
C GLY A 166 4.27 -11.50 -23.51
N ASN A 167 4.63 -12.35 -24.48
CA ASN A 167 3.65 -13.10 -25.27
C ASN A 167 3.21 -14.37 -24.54
N VAL A 168 1.92 -14.69 -24.58
CA VAL A 168 1.39 -15.96 -24.06
C VAL A 168 1.96 -17.14 -24.85
N ARG A 169 2.54 -18.13 -24.15
CA ARG A 169 3.09 -19.37 -24.73
C ARG A 169 2.33 -20.62 -24.32
N ALA A 170 1.59 -20.54 -23.23
CA ALA A 170 0.67 -21.58 -22.80
C ALA A 170 -0.45 -20.93 -21.98
N ALA A 171 -1.68 -21.38 -22.19
CA ALA A 171 -2.83 -20.98 -21.38
C ALA A 171 -3.72 -22.17 -21.05
N LEU A 172 -4.14 -22.29 -19.78
CA LEU A 172 -5.13 -23.23 -19.30
C LEU A 172 -6.35 -22.43 -18.82
N HIS A 173 -7.55 -22.74 -19.30
CA HIS A 173 -8.77 -22.02 -18.92
C HIS A 173 -9.99 -22.93 -18.88
N VAL A 174 -11.08 -22.44 -18.29
CA VAL A 174 -12.42 -23.07 -18.38
C VAL A 174 -13.35 -22.11 -19.09
N GLU A 175 -13.86 -22.53 -20.24
CA GLU A 175 -14.80 -21.77 -21.05
C GLU A 175 -16.14 -21.58 -20.35
N LYS A 176 -16.95 -20.63 -20.82
CA LYS A 176 -18.30 -20.36 -20.27
C LYS A 176 -19.23 -21.56 -20.31
N ASP A 177 -19.01 -22.50 -21.23
CA ASP A 177 -19.78 -23.73 -21.35
C ASP A 177 -19.27 -24.86 -20.43
N GLY A 178 -18.27 -24.59 -19.60
CA GLY A 178 -17.67 -25.51 -18.63
C GLY A 178 -16.56 -26.40 -19.20
N LYS A 179 -16.22 -26.29 -20.49
CA LYS A 179 -15.13 -27.08 -21.07
C LYS A 179 -13.78 -26.51 -20.66
N GLY A 180 -12.86 -27.40 -20.29
CA GLY A 180 -11.45 -27.04 -20.15
C GLY A 180 -10.81 -26.80 -21.52
N GLY A 181 -9.94 -25.81 -21.61
CA GLY A 181 -9.15 -25.49 -22.78
C GLY A 181 -7.67 -25.34 -22.46
N LEU A 182 -6.83 -25.79 -23.38
CA LEU A 182 -5.38 -25.66 -23.32
C LEU A 182 -4.89 -25.09 -24.66
N THR A 183 -4.27 -23.92 -24.63
CA THR A 183 -3.82 -23.20 -25.83
C THR A 183 -2.31 -23.03 -25.82
N TYR A 184 -1.68 -23.25 -26.97
CA TYR A 184 -0.27 -22.98 -27.23
C TYR A 184 -0.17 -22.03 -28.44
N PRO A 185 -0.18 -20.71 -28.24
CA PRO A 185 -0.09 -19.76 -29.34
C PRO A 185 1.27 -19.87 -30.04
N GLU A 186 1.27 -19.95 -31.38
CA GLU A 186 2.51 -19.85 -32.13
C GLU A 186 3.12 -18.44 -31.98
N PRO A 187 4.45 -18.31 -31.90
CA PRO A 187 5.10 -16.99 -31.99
C PRO A 187 4.67 -16.30 -33.28
N LYS A 188 4.40 -14.99 -33.19
CA LYS A 188 4.25 -14.18 -34.40
C LYS A 188 5.51 -14.36 -35.26
N PRO A 189 5.39 -14.65 -36.56
CA PRO A 189 6.55 -14.68 -37.44
C PRO A 189 7.33 -13.38 -37.31
N VAL A 190 8.65 -13.46 -37.17
CA VAL A 190 9.50 -12.27 -37.29
C VAL A 190 9.39 -11.84 -38.74
N GLU A 191 8.71 -10.72 -39.00
CA GLU A 191 8.69 -10.13 -40.34
C GLU A 191 10.13 -9.84 -40.73
N PRO A 192 10.59 -10.27 -41.93
CA PRO A 192 11.90 -9.87 -42.41
C PRO A 192 11.98 -8.34 -42.42
N PRO A 193 13.17 -7.76 -42.15
CA PRO A 193 13.33 -6.31 -42.21
C PRO A 193 12.80 -5.80 -43.55
N LYS A 194 12.08 -4.68 -43.52
CA LYS A 194 11.57 -4.06 -44.75
C LYS A 194 12.77 -3.75 -45.64
N GLU A 195 12.65 -4.08 -46.92
CA GLU A 195 13.70 -3.86 -47.91
C GLU A 195 14.13 -2.38 -47.87
N GLY A 196 15.35 -2.12 -47.41
CA GLY A 196 15.91 -0.77 -47.26
C GLY A 196 16.15 -0.29 -45.83
N GLU A 197 15.70 -1.00 -44.80
CA GLU A 197 16.12 -0.74 -43.41
C GLU A 197 17.42 -1.50 -43.13
N ALA A 198 18.53 -0.76 -43.04
CA ALA A 198 19.83 -1.30 -42.62
C ALA A 198 19.75 -1.80 -41.16
N PRO A 199 20.55 -2.82 -40.78
CA PRO A 199 20.54 -3.41 -39.44
C PRO A 199 20.86 -2.42 -38.31
#